data_AF-A0A7V6SYE5-F1
#
_entry.id   AF-A0A7V6SYE5-F1
#
_cell.length_a   1.000
_cell.length_b   1.000
_cell.length_c   1.000
_cell.angle_alpha   90.00
_cell.angle_beta   90.00
_cell.angle_gamma   90.00
#
_symmetry.space_group_name_H-M   'P 1'
#
loop_
_entity.id
_entity.type
_entity.pdbx_description
1 polymer ?
#
loop_
_entity_poly.entity_id
_entity_poly.type
_entity_poly.pdbx_seq_one_letter_code
_entity_poly.pdbx_strand_id
1 'polypeptide(L)'
;MINIVLYQPEIPGNTGNIMRTCVATDSKLHLIKPLGFSLDDKHMKRSGLDYLKYLNYEVYEDYEDFKSKNDGVYYYLTRYGDKPHTTFDYSNPDENIYLIFGKESTGIPKEILGDNLDRCMRIPMTNKTRALNLSNCAAIMVYEVLRQQNYNKLLKEEPFKGKDYLKKD
;
A
#
# COMPACT_ATOMS: atom_id res chain seq x y z
N MET A 1 -12.23 0.77 -5.02
CA MET A 1 -11.55 1.05 -3.73
C MET A 1 -10.08 0.66 -3.82
N ILE A 2 -9.17 1.38 -3.14
CA ILE A 2 -7.74 1.04 -3.10
C ILE A 2 -7.46 0.18 -1.86
N ASN A 3 -6.79 -0.96 -2.07
CA ASN A 3 -6.44 -1.92 -1.04
C ASN A 3 -4.93 -2.14 -1.03
N ILE A 4 -4.28 -1.92 0.11
CA ILE A 4 -2.86 -2.19 0.30
C ILE A 4 -2.73 -3.55 0.99
N VAL A 5 -2.02 -4.49 0.38
CA VAL A 5 -1.84 -5.84 0.92
C VAL A 5 -0.38 -6.07 1.26
N LEU A 6 -0.08 -6.33 2.54
CA LEU A 6 1.26 -6.66 3.00
C LEU A 6 1.34 -8.17 3.24
N TYR A 7 2.09 -8.85 2.40
CA TYR A 7 2.39 -10.27 2.56
C TYR A 7 3.50 -10.44 3.60
N GLN A 8 3.10 -10.88 4.80
CA GLN A 8 3.99 -11.29 5.88
C GLN A 8 5.02 -10.22 6.32
N PRO A 9 4.59 -8.97 6.58
CA PRO A 9 5.50 -7.85 6.83
C PRO A 9 6.38 -8.07 8.06
N GLU A 10 7.64 -7.65 7.98
CA GLU A 10 8.65 -7.96 8.98
C GLU A 10 8.96 -6.75 9.88
N ILE A 11 8.90 -5.52 9.36
CA ILE A 11 9.36 -4.33 10.07
C ILE A 11 8.16 -3.48 10.54
N PRO A 12 7.95 -3.31 11.87
CA PRO A 12 6.80 -2.58 12.39
C PRO A 12 6.75 -1.11 11.93
N GLY A 13 7.92 -0.47 11.79
CA GLY A 13 8.01 0.92 11.32
C GLY A 13 7.47 1.13 9.90
N ASN A 14 7.70 0.19 8.99
CA ASN A 14 7.14 0.27 7.64
C ASN A 14 5.62 0.14 7.67
N THR A 15 5.10 -0.83 8.43
CA THR A 15 3.65 -1.03 8.58
C THR A 15 2.98 0.19 9.20
N GLY A 16 3.58 0.82 10.22
CA GLY A 16 3.04 2.05 10.80
C GLY A 16 2.98 3.24 9.83
N ASN A 17 4.00 3.40 8.98
CA ASN A 17 3.97 4.42 7.91
C ASN A 17 2.88 4.12 6.87
N ILE A 18 2.66 2.84 6.55
CA ILE A 18 1.63 2.41 5.60
C ILE A 18 0.23 2.62 6.20
N MET A 19 0.02 2.33 7.49
CA MET A 19 -1.23 2.64 8.19
C MET A 19 -1.58 4.12 8.11
N ARG A 20 -0.60 5.02 8.30
CA ARG A 20 -0.80 6.46 8.11
C ARG A 20 -1.23 6.79 6.67
N THR A 21 -0.59 6.16 5.69
CA THR A 21 -0.93 6.33 4.27
C THR A 21 -2.35 5.87 3.99
N CYS A 22 -2.78 4.71 4.52
CA CYS A 22 -4.14 4.21 4.41
C CYS A 22 -5.16 5.21 4.91
N VAL A 23 -4.97 5.77 6.12
CA VAL A 23 -5.91 6.77 6.65
C VAL A 23 -5.91 8.05 5.82
N ALA A 24 -4.75 8.51 5.35
CA ALA A 24 -4.65 9.72 4.54
C ALA A 24 -5.30 9.59 3.14
N THR A 25 -5.53 8.36 2.68
CA THR A 25 -5.97 8.06 1.32
C THR A 25 -7.26 7.26 1.26
N ASP A 26 -7.92 7.07 2.41
CA ASP A 26 -9.11 6.22 2.54
C ASP A 26 -8.94 4.81 1.92
N SER A 27 -7.72 4.25 2.06
CA SER A 27 -7.40 2.91 1.58
C SER A 27 -7.54 1.86 2.68
N LYS A 28 -7.95 0.64 2.33
CA LYS A 28 -7.97 -0.49 3.27
C LYS A 28 -6.60 -1.15 3.36
N LEU A 29 -6.17 -1.53 4.57
CA LEU A 29 -4.94 -2.28 4.81
C LEU A 29 -5.25 -3.78 5.05
N HIS A 30 -4.56 -4.65 4.34
CA HIS A 30 -4.65 -6.10 4.49
C HIS A 30 -3.29 -6.64 4.94
N LEU A 31 -3.26 -7.39 6.04
CA LEU A 31 -2.06 -7.95 6.63
C LEU A 31 -2.13 -9.48 6.59
N ILE A 32 -1.24 -10.12 5.84
CA ILE A 32 -1.20 -11.58 5.73
C ILE A 32 -0.14 -12.12 6.68
N LYS A 33 -0.49 -13.10 7.52
CA LYS A 33 0.41 -13.73 8.50
C LYS A 33 1.45 -14.68 7.87
N PRO A 34 2.56 -14.96 8.59
CA PRO A 34 2.91 -14.41 9.91
C PRO A 34 3.43 -12.97 9.82
N LEU A 35 3.06 -12.16 10.82
CA LEU A 35 3.62 -10.81 11.00
C LEU A 35 4.91 -10.93 11.81
N GLY A 36 5.97 -10.21 11.42
CA GLY A 36 7.24 -10.17 12.15
C GLY A 36 7.19 -9.38 13.46
N PHE A 37 6.02 -8.86 13.85
CA PHE A 37 5.81 -8.01 15.01
C PHE A 37 4.38 -8.16 15.55
N SER A 38 4.15 -7.69 16.78
CA SER A 38 2.81 -7.61 17.36
C SER A 38 2.13 -6.29 17.00
N LEU A 39 0.87 -6.34 16.59
CA LEU A 39 0.05 -5.15 16.36
C LEU A 39 -0.30 -4.41 17.67
N ASP A 40 -0.23 -5.11 18.80
CA ASP A 40 -0.46 -4.54 20.13
C ASP A 40 0.75 -3.85 20.74
N ASP A 41 1.92 -3.98 20.10
CA ASP A 41 3.17 -3.47 20.61
C ASP A 41 3.07 -1.96 20.90
N LYS A 42 3.64 -1.55 22.05
CA LYS A 42 3.81 -0.14 22.36
C LYS A 42 4.53 0.60 21.24
N HIS A 43 5.40 -0.04 20.44
CA HIS A 43 6.01 0.59 19.27
C HIS A 43 5.03 0.94 18.15
N MET A 44 3.97 0.14 17.95
CA MET A 44 2.86 0.46 17.04
C MET A 44 1.94 1.55 17.62
N LYS A 45 1.80 1.60 18.95
CA LYS A 45 0.99 2.60 19.67
C LYS A 45 1.75 3.91 19.96
N ARG A 46 3.09 3.89 20.01
CA ARG A 46 3.97 5.04 20.33
C ARG A 46 3.94 6.11 19.26
N SER A 47 3.43 5.78 18.10
CA SER A 47 3.21 6.73 17.04
C SER A 47 2.21 7.83 17.48
N GLY A 48 1.41 7.62 18.54
CA GLY A 48 0.61 8.68 19.16
C GLY A 48 -0.53 9.16 18.29
N LEU A 49 -1.11 8.26 17.48
CA LEU A 49 -1.91 8.66 16.34
C LEU A 49 -3.38 8.44 16.62
N ASP A 50 -4.05 9.55 16.94
CA ASP A 50 -5.50 9.70 16.89
C ASP A 50 -6.12 9.16 15.61
N TYR A 51 -5.33 8.95 14.55
CA TYR A 51 -5.82 8.39 13.30
C TYR A 51 -6.18 6.91 13.36
N LEU A 52 -5.69 6.13 14.33
CA LEU A 52 -5.87 4.66 14.33
C LEU A 52 -7.35 4.25 14.39
N LYS A 53 -8.21 5.10 14.97
CA LYS A 53 -9.67 4.91 14.97
C LYS A 53 -10.31 5.02 13.57
N TYR A 54 -9.61 5.61 12.61
CA TYR A 54 -10.01 5.72 11.21
C TYR A 54 -9.34 4.66 10.32
N LEU A 55 -8.44 3.84 10.86
CA LEU A 55 -7.75 2.82 10.09
C LEU A 55 -8.69 1.64 9.82
N ASN A 56 -9.03 1.42 8.56
CA ASN A 56 -9.67 0.19 8.11
C ASN A 56 -8.60 -0.86 7.78
N TYR A 57 -8.48 -1.89 8.61
CA TYR A 57 -7.54 -2.99 8.35
C TYR A 57 -8.12 -4.36 8.70
N GLU A 58 -7.56 -5.39 8.08
CA GLU A 58 -7.92 -6.79 8.33
C GLU A 58 -6.66 -7.67 8.30
N VAL A 59 -6.65 -8.71 9.14
CA VAL A 59 -5.55 -9.67 9.25
C VAL A 59 -6.03 -11.03 8.75
N TYR A 60 -5.20 -11.69 7.94
CA TYR A 60 -5.48 -12.98 7.31
C TYR A 60 -4.48 -14.04 7.76
N GLU A 61 -4.92 -15.29 7.84
CA GLU A 61 -4.04 -16.40 8.26
C GLU A 61 -2.98 -16.71 7.21
N ASP A 62 -3.34 -16.67 5.94
CA ASP A 62 -2.44 -16.86 4.81
C ASP A 62 -2.97 -16.16 3.54
N TYR A 63 -2.29 -16.38 2.41
CA TYR A 63 -2.65 -15.77 1.13
C TYR A 63 -3.96 -16.31 0.55
N GLU A 64 -4.28 -17.58 0.79
CA GLU A 64 -5.53 -18.19 0.30
C GLU A 64 -6.73 -17.70 1.12
N ASP A 65 -6.57 -17.55 2.43
CA ASP A 65 -7.58 -16.91 3.28
C ASP A 65 -7.88 -15.48 2.80
N PHE A 66 -6.84 -14.69 2.53
CA PHE A 66 -6.98 -13.36 1.92
C PHE A 66 -7.74 -13.42 0.59
N LYS A 67 -7.31 -14.30 -0.33
CA LYS A 67 -7.87 -14.41 -1.68
C LYS A 67 -9.34 -14.88 -1.67
N SER A 68 -9.72 -15.73 -0.73
CA SER A 68 -11.08 -16.26 -0.62
C SER A 68 -12.13 -15.23 -0.16
N LYS A 69 -11.67 -14.14 0.48
CA LYS A 69 -12.53 -13.10 1.09
C LYS A 69 -12.56 -11.80 0.31
N ASN A 70 -11.72 -11.68 -0.72
CA ASN A 70 -11.50 -10.44 -1.44
C ASN A 70 -11.60 -10.73 -2.93
N ASP A 71 -12.42 -9.95 -3.63
CA ASP A 71 -12.56 -10.02 -5.08
C ASP A 71 -12.17 -8.68 -5.71
N GLY A 72 -11.36 -8.73 -6.75
CA GLY A 72 -10.91 -7.54 -7.48
C GLY A 72 -9.69 -7.80 -8.35
N VAL A 73 -9.00 -6.73 -8.72
CA VAL A 73 -7.81 -6.77 -9.58
C VAL A 73 -6.55 -6.69 -8.74
N TYR A 74 -5.66 -7.66 -8.95
CA TYR A 74 -4.45 -7.85 -8.15
C TYR A 74 -3.20 -7.44 -8.91
N TYR A 75 -2.47 -6.49 -8.35
CA TYR A 75 -1.22 -5.97 -8.86
C TYR A 75 -0.08 -6.32 -7.90
N TYR A 76 0.99 -6.91 -8.43
CA TYR A 76 2.07 -7.47 -7.61
C TYR A 76 3.32 -6.63 -7.75
N LEU A 77 3.74 -6.01 -6.64
CA LEU A 77 4.96 -5.23 -6.60
C LEU A 77 6.15 -6.10 -6.29
N THR A 78 7.01 -6.25 -7.31
CA THR A 78 8.19 -7.09 -7.22
C THR A 78 9.34 -6.48 -8.01
N ARG A 79 10.56 -6.63 -7.49
CA ARG A 79 11.77 -6.24 -8.23
C ARG A 79 11.98 -7.06 -9.50
N TYR A 80 11.27 -8.18 -9.66
CA TYR A 80 11.37 -9.07 -10.82
C TYR A 80 10.33 -8.76 -11.90
N GLY A 81 9.43 -7.79 -11.67
CA GLY A 81 8.49 -7.33 -12.68
C GLY A 81 9.21 -6.65 -13.84
N ASP A 82 8.68 -6.82 -15.05
CA ASP A 82 9.22 -6.28 -16.30
C ASP A 82 8.47 -5.03 -16.79
N LYS A 83 7.32 -4.72 -16.20
CA LYS A 83 6.51 -3.53 -16.50
C LYS A 83 6.67 -2.44 -15.44
N PRO A 84 6.94 -1.18 -15.82
CA PRO A 84 6.88 -0.06 -14.89
C PRO A 84 5.49 0.07 -14.24
N HIS A 85 5.43 0.37 -12.96
CA HIS A 85 4.16 0.57 -12.24
C HIS A 85 3.17 1.57 -12.87
N THR A 86 3.64 2.51 -13.69
CA THR A 86 2.83 3.53 -14.37
C THR A 86 2.26 3.11 -15.72
N THR A 87 2.55 1.88 -16.21
CA THR A 87 2.04 1.42 -17.52
C THR A 87 0.65 0.79 -17.47
N PHE A 88 0.11 0.59 -16.27
CA PHE A 88 -1.22 0.00 -16.09
C PHE A 88 -2.27 1.11 -15.94
N ASP A 89 -3.51 0.77 -16.32
CA ASP A 89 -4.67 1.64 -16.17
C ASP A 89 -5.36 1.37 -14.83
N TYR A 90 -5.39 2.39 -13.98
CA TYR A 90 -6.05 2.40 -12.68
C TYR A 90 -7.21 3.41 -12.63
N SER A 91 -7.59 3.97 -13.79
CA SER A 91 -8.49 5.11 -13.87
C SER A 91 -9.92 4.80 -13.45
N ASN A 92 -10.34 3.53 -13.48
CA ASN A 92 -11.67 3.11 -13.05
C ASN A 92 -11.80 3.18 -11.50
N PRO A 93 -12.58 4.13 -10.95
CA PRO A 93 -12.70 4.31 -9.50
C PRO A 93 -13.57 3.24 -8.82
N ASP A 94 -14.40 2.53 -9.59
CA ASP A 94 -15.32 1.51 -9.08
C ASP A 94 -14.66 0.15 -8.89
N GLU A 95 -13.48 -0.05 -9.48
CA GLU A 95 -12.70 -1.28 -9.36
C GLU A 95 -12.06 -1.40 -7.97
N ASN A 96 -12.07 -2.61 -7.40
CA ASN A 96 -11.26 -2.94 -6.23
C ASN A 96 -9.84 -3.28 -6.68
N ILE A 97 -8.93 -2.32 -6.48
CA ILE A 97 -7.53 -2.45 -6.86
C ILE A 97 -6.74 -2.88 -5.63
N TYR A 98 -6.11 -4.06 -5.69
CA TYR A 98 -5.25 -4.57 -4.64
C TYR A 98 -3.79 -4.45 -5.06
N LEU A 99 -3.05 -3.65 -4.30
CA LEU A 99 -1.62 -3.43 -4.44
C LEU A 99 -0.90 -4.36 -3.45
N ILE A 100 -0.33 -5.46 -3.96
CA ILE A 100 0.28 -6.51 -3.14
C ILE A 100 1.78 -6.27 -3.05
N PHE A 101 2.26 -6.19 -1.81
CA PHE A 101 3.66 -6.01 -1.47
C PHE A 101 4.17 -7.20 -0.67
N GLY A 102 5.39 -7.64 -0.99
CA GLY A 102 6.06 -8.74 -0.30
C GLY A 102 6.78 -8.32 0.98
N LYS A 103 7.37 -9.31 1.64
CA LYS A 103 8.29 -9.11 2.76
C LYS A 103 9.46 -8.22 2.38
N GLU A 104 9.98 -7.44 3.32
CA GLU A 104 11.17 -6.63 3.10
C GLU A 104 12.39 -7.46 2.72
N SER A 105 12.57 -8.63 3.34
CA SER A 105 13.72 -9.52 3.10
C SER A 105 13.69 -10.20 1.73
N THR A 106 12.54 -10.76 1.35
CA THR A 106 12.43 -11.79 0.31
C THR A 106 11.40 -11.46 -0.78
N GLY A 107 10.56 -10.45 -0.56
CA GLY A 107 9.49 -10.09 -1.50
C GLY A 107 8.32 -11.07 -1.46
N ILE A 108 7.68 -11.24 -2.61
CA ILE A 108 6.52 -12.12 -2.80
C ILE A 108 7.03 -13.48 -3.30
N PRO A 109 6.53 -14.62 -2.77
CA PRO A 109 6.88 -15.96 -3.25
C PRO A 109 6.71 -16.11 -4.77
N LYS A 110 7.64 -16.84 -5.40
CA LYS A 110 7.68 -17.01 -6.86
C LYS A 110 6.40 -17.67 -7.37
N GLU A 111 5.88 -18.65 -6.65
CA GLU A 111 4.64 -19.37 -6.94
C GLU A 111 3.44 -18.43 -7.05
N ILE A 112 3.30 -17.44 -6.15
CA ILE A 112 2.24 -16.41 -6.25
C ILE A 112 2.45 -15.54 -7.50
N LEU A 113 3.69 -15.16 -7.80
CA LEU A 113 4.01 -14.32 -8.96
C LEU A 113 3.85 -15.06 -10.30
N GLY A 114 4.18 -16.35 -10.34
CA GLY A 114 4.19 -17.17 -11.55
C GLY A 114 2.82 -17.28 -12.21
N ASP A 115 1.76 -17.28 -11.40
CA ASP A 115 0.37 -17.32 -11.87
C ASP A 115 -0.15 -15.94 -12.30
N ASN A 116 0.64 -14.87 -12.11
CA ASN A 116 0.20 -13.47 -12.27
C ASN A 116 1.25 -12.57 -12.95
N LEU A 117 2.08 -13.15 -13.83
CA LEU A 117 3.19 -12.44 -14.47
C LEU A 117 2.77 -11.18 -15.23
N ASP A 118 1.58 -11.18 -15.82
CA ASP A 118 1.03 -10.06 -16.58
C ASP A 118 0.79 -8.80 -15.74
N ARG A 119 0.56 -8.97 -14.44
CA ARG A 119 0.31 -7.91 -13.43
C ARG A 119 1.45 -7.78 -12.41
N CYS A 120 2.59 -8.40 -12.66
CA CYS A 120 3.83 -8.13 -11.94
C CYS A 120 4.43 -6.82 -12.41
N MET A 121 4.65 -5.89 -11.49
CA MET A 121 5.16 -4.56 -11.81
C MET A 121 6.40 -4.21 -10.98
N ARG A 122 7.19 -3.30 -11.55
CA ARG A 122 8.42 -2.79 -10.95
C ARG A 122 8.39 -1.27 -10.91
N ILE A 123 8.76 -0.68 -9.78
CA ILE A 123 9.08 0.75 -9.72
C ILE A 123 10.48 0.92 -10.36
N PRO A 124 10.65 1.75 -11.40
CA PRO A 124 11.96 1.96 -12.01
C PRO A 124 12.99 2.48 -11.01
N MET A 125 14.22 1.95 -11.09
CA MET A 125 15.30 2.24 -10.15
C MET A 125 16.66 2.18 -10.85
N THR A 126 17.67 2.87 -10.29
CA THR A 126 19.07 2.69 -10.71
C THR A 126 19.61 1.35 -10.25
N ASN A 127 20.82 0.97 -10.71
CA ASN A 127 21.51 -0.24 -10.28
C ASN A 127 22.26 -0.10 -8.95
N LYS A 128 22.11 1.02 -8.22
CA LYS A 128 22.87 1.31 -6.98
C LYS A 128 22.18 0.81 -5.71
N THR A 129 20.93 0.40 -5.83
CA THR A 129 20.15 -0.19 -4.74
C THR A 129 19.35 -1.38 -5.25
N ARG A 130 19.07 -2.32 -4.34
CA ARG A 130 18.36 -3.57 -4.66
C ARG A 130 16.83 -3.40 -4.63
N ALA A 131 16.34 -2.51 -3.78
CA ALA A 131 14.93 -2.24 -3.56
C ALA A 131 14.74 -0.88 -2.88
N LEU A 132 13.54 -0.31 -3.02
CA LEU A 132 13.10 0.83 -2.23
C LEU A 132 12.60 0.36 -0.86
N ASN A 133 12.49 1.30 0.09
CA ASN A 133 11.79 1.04 1.35
C ASN A 133 10.32 0.66 1.07
N LEU A 134 9.80 -0.33 1.79
CA LEU A 134 8.44 -0.86 1.60
C LEU A 134 7.35 0.22 1.74
N SER A 135 7.44 1.07 2.77
CA SER A 135 6.45 2.15 2.96
C SER A 135 6.52 3.21 1.86
N ASN A 136 7.70 3.48 1.31
CA ASN A 136 7.83 4.36 0.14
C ASN A 136 7.17 3.74 -1.10
N CYS A 137 7.37 2.44 -1.35
CA CYS A 137 6.70 1.75 -2.44
C CYS A 137 5.18 1.85 -2.33
N ALA A 138 4.63 1.62 -1.13
CA ALA A 138 3.20 1.72 -0.88
C ALA A 138 2.65 3.12 -1.16
N ALA A 139 3.30 4.16 -0.64
CA ALA A 139 2.91 5.54 -0.89
C ALA A 139 2.96 5.90 -2.39
N ILE A 140 4.03 5.52 -3.10
CA ILE A 140 4.15 5.77 -4.55
C ILE A 140 2.98 5.15 -5.31
N MET A 141 2.64 3.89 -5.02
CA MET A 141 1.59 3.19 -5.73
C MET A 141 0.20 3.75 -5.46
N VAL A 142 -0.12 3.99 -4.19
CA VAL A 142 -1.43 4.54 -3.81
C VAL A 142 -1.63 5.90 -4.48
N TYR A 143 -0.62 6.77 -4.46
CA TYR A 143 -0.72 8.07 -5.10
C TYR A 143 -0.69 8.02 -6.63
N GLU A 144 -0.09 7.01 -7.26
CA GLU A 144 -0.22 6.80 -8.71
C GLU A 144 -1.64 6.38 -9.11
N VAL A 145 -2.25 5.44 -8.37
CA VAL A 145 -3.66 5.07 -8.59
C VAL A 145 -4.56 6.28 -8.40
N LEU A 146 -4.40 7.01 -7.29
CA LEU A 146 -5.17 8.22 -7.02
C LEU A 146 -4.95 9.30 -8.09
N ARG A 147 -3.72 9.47 -8.59
CA ARG A 147 -3.43 10.43 -9.67
C ARG A 147 -4.24 10.09 -10.92
N GLN A 148 -4.30 8.82 -11.31
CA GLN A 148 -5.12 8.38 -12.45
C GLN A 148 -6.63 8.57 -12.20
N GLN A 149 -7.06 8.52 -10.93
CA GLN A 149 -8.44 8.79 -10.51
C GLN A 149 -8.69 10.27 -10.13
N ASN A 150 -7.79 11.19 -10.49
CA ASN A 150 -7.88 12.63 -10.22
C ASN A 150 -8.04 12.98 -8.72
N TYR A 151 -7.41 12.20 -7.84
CA TYR A 151 -7.48 12.28 -6.39
C TYR A 151 -8.92 12.32 -5.88
N ASN A 152 -9.77 11.45 -6.44
CA ASN A 152 -11.17 11.31 -6.05
C ASN A 152 -11.33 11.19 -4.54
N LYS A 153 -12.38 11.81 -3.99
CA LYS A 153 -12.73 11.79 -2.55
C LYS A 153 -11.68 12.38 -1.60
N LEU A 154 -10.56 12.88 -2.09
CA LEU A 154 -9.55 13.55 -1.26
C LEU A 154 -9.68 15.08 -1.33
N LEU A 155 -9.32 15.72 -0.24
CA LEU A 155 -9.23 17.18 -0.17
C LEU A 155 -8.02 17.65 -0.97
N LYS A 156 -8.26 18.53 -1.95
CA LYS A 156 -7.19 19.16 -2.76
C LYS A 156 -6.66 20.45 -2.14
N GLU A 157 -7.31 20.94 -1.10
CA GLU A 157 -6.97 22.15 -0.36
C GLU A 157 -6.79 21.81 1.12
N GLU A 158 -5.90 22.55 1.79
CA GLU A 158 -5.59 22.34 3.21
C GLU A 158 -6.78 22.83 4.08
N PRO A 159 -7.42 21.94 4.87
CA PRO A 159 -8.68 22.27 5.53
C PRO A 159 -8.53 22.98 6.88
N PHE A 160 -7.37 22.91 7.54
CA PHE A 160 -7.22 23.37 8.93
C PHE A 160 -6.85 24.85 9.03
N LYS A 161 -5.97 25.32 8.17
CA LYS A 161 -5.54 26.73 8.04
C LYS A 161 -6.14 27.43 6.81
N GLY A 162 -6.69 26.64 5.88
CA GLY A 162 -7.46 27.07 4.72
C GLY A 162 -6.62 27.23 3.45
N LYS A 163 -7.28 27.20 2.29
CA LYS A 163 -6.66 27.26 0.95
C LYS A 163 -5.76 28.47 0.71
N ASP A 164 -6.03 29.58 1.40
CA ASP A 164 -5.29 30.83 1.26
C ASP A 164 -4.23 31.00 2.36
N TYR A 165 -3.93 29.97 3.17
CA TYR A 165 -2.93 30.06 4.26
C TYR A 165 -1.57 30.61 3.78
N LEU A 166 -1.11 30.18 2.60
CA LEU A 166 0.15 30.66 2.03
C LEU A 166 0.08 32.09 1.45
N LYS A 167 -1.12 32.65 1.31
CA LYS A 167 -1.36 34.02 0.81
C LYS A 167 -1.68 35.01 1.95
N LYS A 168 -1.73 34.54 3.19
CA LYS A 168 -1.91 35.41 4.37
C LYS A 168 -0.56 36.07 4.66
N ASP A 169 -0.58 37.39 4.82
CA ASP A 169 0.58 38.19 5.24
C ASP A 169 1.11 37.77 6.63
#